data_AF-A0A376MFY1-F1
#
_entry.id   AF-A0A376MFY1-F1
#
_cell.length_a   1.000
_cell.length_b   1.000
_cell.length_c   1.000
_cell.angle_alpha   90.00
_cell.angle_beta   90.00
_cell.angle_gamma   90.00
#
_symmetry.space_group_name_H-M   'P 1'
#
loop_
_entity.id
_entity.type
_entity.pdbx_description
1 polymer ?
#
loop_
_entity_poly.entity_id
_entity_poly.type
_entity_poly.pdbx_seq_one_letter_code
_entity_poly.pdbx_strand_id
1 'polypeptide(L)'
;MPKYQINATIKKPGGGPVKWTHYSDFPMTAEECRKNFSKEKEAGKCFSVDVHISDFICKEIHHYSVPEESRMVLSRQELLRLMRLTEDVPDVRQELLNRLLSGKKLTGRDEQDIRRLWQETQRKHYA
;
A
#
# COMPACT_ATOMS: atom_id res chain seq x y z
N MET A 1 11.91 -6.44 -1.82
CA MET A 1 11.87 -7.51 -2.84
C MET A 1 10.60 -7.33 -3.66
N PRO A 2 10.65 -7.48 -5.00
CA PRO A 2 9.48 -7.31 -5.85
C PRO A 2 8.46 -8.42 -5.57
N LYS A 3 7.19 -8.03 -5.46
CA LYS A 3 6.07 -8.97 -5.35
C LYS A 3 5.43 -9.09 -6.71
N TYR A 4 4.91 -10.25 -7.08
CA TYR A 4 4.23 -10.44 -8.37
C TYR A 4 2.75 -10.73 -8.14
N GLN A 5 1.89 -10.08 -8.92
CA GLN A 5 0.46 -10.39 -8.97
C GLN A 5 0.09 -10.98 -10.32
N ILE A 6 -0.63 -12.08 -10.26
CA ILE A 6 -1.13 -12.83 -11.40
C ILE A 6 -2.65 -12.77 -11.37
N ASN A 7 -3.27 -12.21 -12.40
CA ASN A 7 -4.71 -12.16 -12.57
C ASN A 7 -5.12 -12.98 -13.80
N ALA A 8 -6.21 -13.72 -13.69
CA ALA A 8 -6.80 -14.45 -14.81
C ALA A 8 -8.31 -14.60 -14.62
N THR A 9 -9.04 -14.76 -15.72
CA THR A 9 -10.46 -15.12 -15.70
C THR A 9 -10.61 -16.57 -16.12
N ILE A 10 -11.17 -17.41 -15.24
CA ILE A 10 -11.41 -18.83 -15.48
C ILE A 10 -12.87 -19.04 -15.87
N LYS A 11 -13.11 -19.51 -17.10
CA LYS A 11 -14.44 -19.93 -17.56
C LYS A 11 -14.53 -21.44 -17.45
N LYS A 12 -15.44 -21.92 -16.60
CA LYS A 12 -15.75 -23.35 -16.46
C LYS A 12 -17.08 -23.65 -17.17
N PRO A 13 -17.22 -24.80 -17.84
CA PRO A 13 -18.51 -25.21 -18.38
C PRO A 13 -19.54 -25.37 -17.27
N GLY A 14 -20.71 -24.76 -17.44
CA GLY A 14 -21.81 -24.79 -16.47
C GLY A 14 -21.73 -23.77 -15.33
N GLY A 15 -20.71 -22.90 -15.30
CA GLY A 15 -20.57 -21.84 -14.29
C GLY A 15 -20.23 -20.48 -14.90
N GLY A 16 -20.45 -19.41 -14.14
CA GLY A 16 -20.03 -18.06 -14.54
C GLY A 16 -18.50 -17.90 -14.56
N PRO A 17 -17.95 -16.91 -15.30
CA PRO A 17 -16.53 -16.60 -15.28
C PRO A 17 -16.07 -16.21 -13.87
N VAL A 18 -15.00 -16.83 -13.37
CA VAL A 18 -14.42 -16.55 -12.05
C VAL A 18 -13.12 -15.79 -12.22
N LYS A 19 -13.00 -14.64 -11.57
CA LYS A 19 -11.73 -13.91 -11.47
C LYS A 19 -10.84 -14.60 -10.44
N TRP A 20 -9.62 -14.90 -10.86
CA TRP A 20 -8.60 -15.52 -10.03
C TRP A 20 -7.41 -14.57 -9.89
N THR A 21 -6.91 -14.44 -8.66
CA THR A 21 -5.79 -13.57 -8.31
C THR A 21 -4.83 -14.34 -7.40
N HIS A 22 -3.54 -14.29 -7.71
CA HIS A 22 -2.48 -14.90 -6.91
C HIS A 22 -1.32 -13.93 -6.69
N TYR A 23 -0.73 -13.99 -5.50
CA TYR A 23 0.39 -13.15 -5.10
C TYR A 23 1.61 -14.03 -4.80
N SER A 24 2.77 -13.64 -5.31
CA SER A 24 4.06 -14.28 -4.99
C SER A 24 5.00 -13.25 -4.38
N ASP A 25 5.67 -13.65 -3.30
CA ASP A 25 6.70 -12.85 -2.62
C ASP A 25 8.11 -13.11 -3.17
N PHE A 26 8.27 -14.11 -4.03
CA PHE A 26 9.53 -14.43 -4.69
C PHE A 26 9.61 -13.75 -6.06
N PRO A 27 10.79 -13.27 -6.48
CA PRO A 27 10.99 -12.81 -7.85
C PRO A 27 10.68 -13.95 -8.82
N MET A 28 9.80 -13.71 -9.78
CA MET A 28 9.43 -14.71 -10.79
C MET A 28 9.47 -14.08 -12.17
N THR A 29 9.99 -14.82 -13.14
CA THR A 29 9.92 -14.45 -14.56
C THR A 29 8.49 -14.60 -15.08
N ALA A 30 8.17 -13.91 -16.19
CA ALA A 30 6.87 -14.07 -16.86
C ALA A 30 6.60 -15.54 -17.28
N GLU A 31 7.64 -16.34 -17.49
CA GLU A 31 7.54 -17.78 -17.79
C GLU A 31 7.16 -18.62 -16.57
N GLU A 32 7.77 -18.37 -15.42
CA GLU A 32 7.41 -19.04 -14.16
C GLU A 32 6.00 -18.65 -13.70
N CYS A 33 5.59 -17.41 -13.97
CA CYS A 33 4.24 -16.93 -13.76
C CYS A 33 3.19 -17.74 -14.55
N ARG A 34 3.49 -18.07 -15.82
CA ARG A 34 2.65 -18.95 -16.65
C ARG A 34 2.65 -20.39 -16.13
N LYS A 35 3.80 -20.91 -15.69
CA LYS A 35 3.93 -22.28 -15.17
C LYS A 35 3.14 -22.50 -13.88
N ASN A 36 3.06 -21.51 -12.99
CA ASN A 36 2.26 -21.60 -11.75
C ASN A 36 0.76 -21.81 -11.98
N PHE A 37 0.24 -21.43 -13.16
CA PHE A 37 -1.17 -21.66 -13.49
C PHE A 37 -1.45 -23.11 -13.91
N SER A 38 -0.43 -23.80 -14.42
CA SER A 38 -0.49 -25.23 -14.75
C SER A 38 0.02 -26.03 -13.56
N LYS A 39 -0.85 -26.34 -12.59
CA LYS A 39 -0.51 -27.41 -11.64
C LYS A 39 -0.40 -28.72 -12.42
N GLU A 40 0.68 -29.46 -12.21
CA GLU A 40 0.73 -30.87 -12.61
C GLU A 40 -0.45 -31.60 -11.95
N LYS A 41 -1.12 -32.46 -12.73
CA LYS A 41 -2.29 -33.20 -12.29
C LYS A 41 -1.91 -34.11 -11.11
N GLU A 42 -2.70 -34.06 -10.03
CA GLU A 42 -2.65 -35.10 -9.00
C GLU A 42 -2.95 -36.47 -9.64
N ALA A 43 -2.12 -37.46 -9.35
CA ALA A 43 -2.31 -38.83 -9.81
C ALA A 43 -3.67 -39.35 -9.29
N GLY A 44 -4.58 -39.68 -10.20
CA GLY A 44 -5.82 -40.42 -9.89
C GLY A 44 -7.16 -39.70 -10.07
N LYS A 45 -7.21 -38.43 -10.51
CA LYS A 45 -8.48 -37.75 -10.85
C LYS A 45 -8.42 -37.09 -12.23
N CYS A 46 -8.87 -37.80 -13.26
CA CYS A 46 -9.00 -37.25 -14.61
C CYS A 46 -10.42 -36.72 -14.82
N PHE A 47 -10.66 -35.48 -14.40
CA PHE A 47 -11.69 -34.65 -15.04
C PHE A 47 -10.97 -33.52 -15.75
N SER A 48 -10.54 -33.76 -16.97
CA SER A 48 -10.08 -32.70 -17.87
C SER A 48 -11.30 -31.91 -18.32
N VAL A 49 -11.71 -30.98 -17.47
CA VAL A 49 -12.66 -29.95 -17.86
C VAL A 49 -11.88 -28.91 -18.63
N ASP A 50 -12.16 -28.77 -19.92
CA ASP A 50 -11.58 -27.70 -20.74
C ASP A 50 -12.04 -26.36 -20.19
N VAL A 51 -11.15 -25.70 -19.46
CA VAL A 51 -11.38 -24.36 -18.90
C VAL A 51 -10.77 -23.35 -19.84
N HIS A 52 -11.59 -22.40 -20.30
CA HIS A 52 -11.11 -21.32 -21.14
C HIS A 52 -10.61 -20.19 -20.24
N ILE A 53 -9.35 -19.79 -20.43
CA ILE A 53 -8.70 -18.76 -19.63
C ILE A 53 -8.53 -17.52 -20.50
N SER A 54 -9.01 -16.37 -20.02
CA SER A 54 -8.83 -15.07 -20.68
C SER A 54 -8.26 -14.04 -19.73
N ASP A 55 -7.78 -12.92 -20.29
CA ASP A 55 -7.34 -11.74 -19.55
C ASP A 55 -6.16 -12.00 -18.59
N PHE A 56 -5.23 -12.85 -19.03
CA PHE A 56 -4.04 -13.19 -18.26
C PHE A 56 -3.12 -11.98 -18.13
N ILE A 57 -2.91 -11.54 -16.89
CA ILE A 57 -2.05 -10.40 -16.56
C ILE A 57 -1.08 -10.84 -15.48
N CYS A 58 0.21 -10.88 -15.82
CA CYS A 58 1.28 -11.00 -14.84
C CYS A 58 1.94 -9.64 -14.68
N LYS A 59 1.84 -9.04 -13.49
CA LYS A 59 2.43 -7.74 -13.19
C LYS A 59 3.41 -7.88 -12.04
N GLU A 60 4.62 -7.39 -12.27
CA GLU A 60 5.51 -7.05 -11.17
C GLU A 60 4.84 -5.92 -10.38
N ILE A 61 4.42 -6.25 -9.17
CA ILE A 61 4.11 -5.25 -8.16
C ILE A 61 5.46 -4.84 -7.58
N HIS A 62 6.06 -3.83 -8.21
CA HIS A 62 6.93 -2.96 -7.44
C HIS A 62 6.10 -2.46 -6.26
N HIS A 63 6.67 -2.57 -5.07
CA HIS A 63 6.05 -2.22 -3.81
C HIS A 63 5.84 -0.71 -3.72
N TYR A 64 5.02 -0.13 -4.59
CA TYR A 64 4.68 1.29 -4.63
C TYR A 64 3.18 1.43 -4.44
N SER A 65 2.76 1.33 -3.18
CA SER A 65 1.56 2.01 -2.70
C SER A 65 1.75 2.54 -1.27
N VAL A 66 2.93 3.11 -1.01
CA VAL A 66 3.08 4.28 -0.15
C VAL A 66 4.04 5.16 -0.94
N PRO A 67 3.69 6.42 -1.30
CA PRO A 67 4.66 7.33 -1.90
C PRO A 67 5.91 7.30 -1.02
N GLU A 68 7.09 7.12 -1.60
CA GLU A 68 8.36 7.06 -0.86
C GLU A 68 8.60 8.36 -0.06
N GLU A 69 7.95 9.45 -0.48
CA GLU A 69 7.79 10.72 0.24
C GLU A 69 7.07 10.57 1.60
N SER A 70 6.09 9.67 1.73
CA SER A 70 5.40 9.38 3.00
C SER A 70 6.22 8.48 3.95
N ARG A 71 7.43 8.06 3.55
CA ARG A 71 8.41 7.39 4.41
C ARG A 71 9.57 8.29 4.83
N MET A 72 9.61 9.55 4.37
CA MET A 72 10.59 10.52 4.86
C MET A 72 10.28 10.84 6.31
N VAL A 73 11.06 10.20 7.19
CA VAL A 73 11.04 10.46 8.63
C VAL A 73 11.60 11.86 8.82
N LEU A 74 10.87 12.68 9.58
CA LEU A 74 11.36 14.01 9.91
C LEU A 74 12.70 13.93 10.62
N SER A 75 13.63 14.78 10.19
CA SER A 75 14.88 14.98 10.90
C SER A 75 14.61 15.58 12.28
N ARG A 76 15.59 15.41 13.18
CA ARG A 76 15.55 16.05 14.50
C ARG A 76 15.39 17.57 14.40
N GLN A 77 15.92 18.21 13.36
CA GLN A 77 15.82 19.66 13.18
C GLN A 77 14.40 20.10 12.79
N GLU A 78 13.74 19.37 11.90
CA GLU A 78 12.35 19.62 11.51
C GLU A 78 11.40 19.42 12.68
N LEU A 79 11.60 18.36 13.47
CA LEU A 79 10.83 18.13 14.68
C LEU A 79 10.96 19.28 15.69
N LEU A 80 12.19 19.77 15.92
CA LEU A 80 12.42 20.91 16.81
C LEU A 80 11.85 22.23 16.26
N ARG A 81 11.74 22.37 14.94
CA ARG A 81 11.04 23.50 14.31
C ARG A 81 9.54 23.40 14.56
N LEU A 82 8.95 22.21 14.38
CA LEU A 82 7.53 21.99 14.66
C LEU A 82 7.18 22.26 16.12
N MET A 83 7.95 21.71 17.06
CA MET A 83 7.73 21.95 18.50
C MET A 83 7.73 23.44 18.87
N ARG A 84 8.63 24.23 18.26
CA ARG A 84 8.69 25.69 18.45
C ARG A 84 7.52 26.41 17.78
N LEU A 85 7.17 26.01 16.55
CA LEU A 85 6.04 26.61 15.81
C LEU A 85 4.71 26.45 16.58
N THR A 86 4.51 25.29 17.19
CA THR A 86 3.27 24.95 17.89
C THR A 86 3.30 25.35 19.36
N GLU A 87 4.34 26.04 19.84
CA GLU A 87 4.54 26.30 21.27
C GLU A 87 3.39 27.09 21.89
N ASP A 88 2.93 28.13 21.19
CA ASP A 88 1.89 29.06 21.66
C ASP A 88 0.46 28.63 21.29
N VAL A 89 0.29 27.45 20.68
CA VAL A 89 -1.02 26.97 20.22
C VAL A 89 -1.32 25.60 20.84
N PRO A 90 -2.04 25.55 21.98
CA PRO A 90 -2.15 24.34 22.81
C PRO A 90 -2.78 23.15 22.08
N ASP A 91 -3.83 23.38 21.27
CA ASP A 91 -4.51 22.31 20.54
C ASP A 91 -3.61 21.66 19.49
N VAL A 92 -2.84 22.48 18.76
CA VAL A 92 -1.93 21.99 17.71
C VAL A 92 -0.70 21.32 18.34
N ARG A 93 -0.23 21.84 19.47
CA ARG A 93 0.81 21.20 20.28
C ARG A 93 0.38 19.81 20.75
N GLN A 94 -0.87 19.68 21.21
CA GLN A 94 -1.41 18.42 21.67
C GLN A 94 -1.49 17.39 20.53
N GLU A 95 -1.90 17.81 19.34
CA GLU A 95 -1.93 16.94 18.15
C GLU A 95 -0.52 16.47 17.75
N LEU A 96 0.48 17.35 17.77
CA LEU A 96 1.88 16.97 17.54
C LEU A 96 2.34 15.92 18.57
N LEU A 97 2.03 16.10 19.84
CA LEU A 97 2.38 15.15 20.90
C LEU A 97 1.66 13.80 20.74
N ASN A 98 0.37 13.79 20.39
CA ASN A 98 -0.38 12.56 20.14
C ASN A 98 0.27 11.73 19.02
N ARG A 99 0.72 12.39 17.95
CA ARG A 99 1.42 11.72 16.85
C ARG A 99 2.78 11.18 17.28
N LEU A 100 3.56 11.96 18.05
CA LEU A 100 4.85 11.51 18.60
C LEU A 100 4.72 10.30 19.53
N LEU A 101 3.68 10.29 20.37
CA LEU A 101 3.45 9.24 21.37
C LEU A 101 2.69 8.02 20.82
N SER A 102 2.19 8.09 19.58
CA SER A 102 1.45 7.00 18.92
C SER A 102 2.29 5.73 18.63
N GLY A 103 3.61 5.80 18.84
CA GLY A 103 4.55 4.74 18.47
C GLY A 103 4.84 4.64 16.97
N LYS A 104 4.18 5.46 16.14
CA LYS A 104 4.47 5.58 14.70
C LYS A 104 5.54 6.64 14.46
N LYS A 105 6.35 6.48 13.42
CA LYS A 105 7.33 7.50 13.01
C LYS A 105 6.60 8.70 12.42
N LEU A 106 6.96 9.91 12.84
CA LEU A 106 6.47 11.14 12.20
C LEU A 106 7.04 11.28 10.79
N THR A 107 6.18 11.67 9.85
CA THR A 107 6.51 11.78 8.43
C THR A 107 6.34 13.22 7.94
N GLY A 108 6.89 13.53 6.76
CA GLY A 108 6.67 14.83 6.10
C GLY A 108 5.18 15.15 5.87
N ARG A 109 4.32 14.15 5.76
CA ARG A 109 2.86 14.35 5.66
C ARG A 109 2.28 14.83 7.00
N ASP A 110 2.72 14.25 8.10
CA ASP A 110 2.31 14.69 9.44
C ASP A 110 2.71 16.14 9.71
N GLU A 111 3.90 16.55 9.26
CA GLU A 111 4.32 17.95 9.32
C GLU A 111 3.37 18.88 8.58
N GLN A 112 3.00 18.54 7.34
CA GLN A 112 2.11 19.39 6.53
C GLN A 112 0.73 19.53 7.17
N ASP A 113 0.19 18.44 7.73
CA ASP A 113 -1.09 18.46 8.44
C ASP A 113 -1.03 19.36 9.68
N ILE A 114 0.02 19.22 10.50
CA ILE A 114 0.22 20.02 11.72
C ILE A 114 0.37 21.51 11.35
N ARG A 115 1.11 21.83 10.28
CA ARG A 115 1.25 23.21 9.78
C ARG A 115 -0.08 23.78 9.28
N ARG A 116 -0.89 22.97 8.60
CA ARG A 116 -2.22 23.38 8.14
C ARG A 116 -3.12 23.70 9.34
N LEU A 117 -3.16 22.82 10.32
CA LEU A 117 -3.92 23.02 11.56
C LEU A 117 -3.48 24.30 12.28
N TRP A 118 -2.17 24.54 12.37
CA TRP A 118 -1.64 25.79 12.93
C TRP A 118 -2.14 27.03 12.18
N GLN A 119 -2.07 27.04 10.85
CA GLN A 119 -2.54 28.17 10.04
C GLN A 119 -4.05 28.42 10.19
N GLU A 120 -4.85 27.36 10.24
CA GLU A 120 -6.30 27.46 10.46
C GLU A 120 -6.63 28.03 11.84
N THR A 121 -5.91 27.60 12.89
CA THR A 121 -6.10 28.12 14.25
C THR A 121 -5.69 29.59 14.33
N GLN A 122 -4.56 29.98 13.73
CA GLN A 122 -4.14 31.38 13.67
C GLN A 122 -5.17 32.26 12.94
N ARG A 123 -5.72 31.80 11.80
CA ARG A 123 -6.78 32.51 11.08
C ARG A 123 -8.04 32.72 11.93
N LYS A 124 -8.40 31.75 12.78
CA LYS A 124 -9.56 31.86 13.67
C LYS A 124 -9.32 32.79 14.86
N HIS A 125 -8.08 32.89 15.34
CA HIS A 125 -7.73 33.74 16.49
C HIS A 125 -7.52 35.22 16.13
N TYR A 126 -7.20 35.53 14.88
CA TYR A 126 -6.93 36.89 14.39
C TYR A 126 -7.96 37.41 13.36
N ALA A 127 -9.10 36.73 13.21
CA ALA A 127 -10.27 37.20 12.45
C ALA A 127 -11.39 37.63 13.40
#